data_AF-A0A4R1HT22-F1
#
_entry.id   AF-A0A4R1HT22-F1
#
_cell.length_a   1.000
_cell.length_b   1.000
_cell.length_c   1.000
_cell.angle_alpha   90.00
_cell.angle_beta   90.00
_cell.angle_gamma   90.00
#
_symmetry.space_group_name_H-M   'P 1'
#
loop_
_entity.id
_entity.type
_entity.pdbx_description
1 polymer ?
#
loop_
_entity_poly.entity_id
_entity_poly.type
_entity_poly.pdbx_seq_one_letter_code
_entity_poly.pdbx_strand_id
1 'polypeptide(L)'
;MLRSVRRVVGVTTIGLVAAAVTGLGTGVASAAQNPPPVAMITNLTGQSTSVKLDSGFVGALGQLGVEPSPEGSAKVENGSASFPITGGNVTVYKPGEVNPYVQGKIEHDGSGLNLTKGDTKVTISDFVIDPGDPAFLSGKVEANGKVAAESLKLFDLNGSTLKPIMVDSAAGTATLTGTTVTLSSEAAQALNGVFKTDALKGGTTIGIATIVVNTKSGDMPMPSGGVDTGGGSTSGTEDTGLIVAGALLLLGAGTVVVVARRRRAGQS
;
A
#
# COMPACT_ATOMS: atom_id res chain seq x y z
N MET A 1 20.40 39.48 -51.84
CA MET A 1 19.54 38.49 -52.53
C MET A 1 18.64 37.88 -51.45
N LEU A 2 17.43 38.34 -51.14
CA LEU A 2 16.18 38.60 -51.88
C LEU A 2 15.51 37.36 -52.50
N ARG A 3 14.20 37.22 -52.19
CA ARG A 3 13.13 36.30 -52.68
C ARG A 3 12.96 35.05 -51.79
N SER A 4 11.93 34.88 -50.94
CA SER A 4 10.49 35.20 -50.96
C SER A 4 9.68 34.38 -51.99
N VAL A 5 8.63 33.69 -51.47
CA VAL A 5 7.29 33.45 -52.05
C VAL A 5 6.82 31.98 -52.37
N ARG A 6 5.84 31.55 -51.55
CA ARG A 6 4.53 30.86 -51.75
C ARG A 6 4.36 29.39 -52.26
N ARG A 7 3.64 28.64 -51.39
CA ARG A 7 2.35 27.89 -51.50
C ARG A 7 2.13 26.86 -52.62
N VAL A 8 1.57 25.69 -52.24
CA VAL A 8 0.27 25.05 -52.65
C VAL A 8 0.17 23.70 -51.88
N VAL A 9 -0.73 23.54 -50.89
CA VAL A 9 -2.09 22.94 -50.90
C VAL A 9 -2.16 21.50 -51.43
N GLY A 10 -2.48 20.55 -50.53
CA GLY A 10 -2.92 19.19 -50.85
C GLY A 10 -3.89 18.73 -49.76
N VAL A 11 -5.19 18.88 -50.04
CA VAL A 11 -6.33 18.51 -49.19
C VAL A 11 -6.58 17.01 -49.36
N THR A 12 -6.56 16.25 -48.26
CA THR A 12 -7.21 14.93 -48.21
C THR A 12 -8.37 14.99 -47.23
N THR A 13 -9.53 14.64 -47.78
CA THR A 13 -10.88 14.81 -47.27
C THR A 13 -11.17 13.94 -46.05
N ILE A 14 -11.48 14.59 -44.92
CA ILE A 14 -12.24 14.00 -43.82
C ILE A 14 -13.72 14.11 -44.20
N GLY A 15 -14.33 12.97 -44.54
CA GLY A 15 -15.79 12.87 -44.64
C GLY A 15 -16.38 12.88 -43.24
N LEU A 16 -16.80 14.05 -42.78
CA LEU A 16 -17.55 14.28 -41.54
C LEU A 16 -19.00 14.58 -41.93
N VAL A 17 -19.88 13.58 -41.85
CA VAL A 17 -21.33 13.80 -41.82
C VAL A 17 -21.79 13.68 -40.39
N ALA A 18 -22.36 14.78 -39.90
CA ALA A 18 -22.83 14.98 -38.55
C ALA A 18 -24.09 14.15 -38.25
N ALA A 19 -24.13 13.56 -37.05
CA ALA A 19 -25.34 13.48 -36.25
C ALA A 19 -24.94 13.75 -34.80
N ALA A 20 -24.96 15.02 -34.42
CA ALA A 20 -24.92 15.44 -33.04
C ALA A 20 -26.23 15.02 -32.37
N VAL A 21 -26.26 13.78 -31.87
CA VAL A 21 -27.07 13.49 -30.69
C VAL A 21 -26.24 13.95 -29.50
N THR A 22 -26.70 15.01 -28.83
CA THR A 22 -26.38 15.24 -27.42
C THR A 22 -26.96 14.09 -26.61
N GLY A 23 -26.35 12.91 -26.74
CA GLY A 23 -26.41 11.88 -25.74
C GLY A 23 -25.46 12.32 -24.65
N LEU A 24 -25.98 12.47 -23.43
CA LEU A 24 -25.20 12.42 -22.21
C LEU A 24 -24.50 11.05 -22.20
N GLY A 25 -23.38 10.95 -22.91
CA GLY A 25 -22.51 9.80 -22.86
C GLY A 25 -21.91 9.81 -21.48
N THR A 26 -22.57 9.12 -20.56
CA THR A 26 -21.96 8.64 -19.32
C THR A 26 -20.68 7.95 -19.72
N GLY A 27 -19.57 8.70 -19.67
CA GLY A 27 -18.24 8.14 -19.67
C GLY A 27 -18.18 7.27 -18.43
N VAL A 28 -18.55 6.00 -18.57
CA VAL A 28 -18.14 4.99 -17.62
C VAL A 28 -16.63 4.97 -17.73
N ALA A 29 -15.97 5.70 -16.82
CA ALA A 29 -14.59 5.45 -16.52
C ALA A 29 -14.53 3.95 -16.27
N SER A 30 -13.92 3.19 -17.18
CA SER A 30 -13.52 1.83 -16.89
C SER A 30 -12.58 1.96 -15.70
N ALA A 31 -13.11 1.74 -14.49
CA ALA A 31 -12.28 1.52 -13.33
C ALA A 31 -11.33 0.40 -13.76
N ALA A 32 -10.04 0.72 -13.86
CA ALA A 32 -9.03 -0.31 -14.03
C ALA A 32 -9.25 -1.27 -12.87
N GLN A 33 -9.83 -2.45 -13.16
CA GLN A 33 -10.00 -3.47 -12.14
C GLN A 33 -8.59 -3.94 -11.83
N ASN A 34 -8.04 -3.46 -10.72
CA ASN A 34 -6.84 -4.07 -10.18
C ASN A 34 -7.13 -5.58 -10.03
N PRO A 35 -6.18 -6.43 -10.45
CA PRO A 35 -6.37 -7.88 -10.39
C PRO A 35 -6.71 -8.30 -8.94
N PRO A 36 -7.61 -9.27 -8.76
CA PRO A 36 -8.04 -9.68 -7.43
C PRO A 36 -6.84 -10.22 -6.64
N PRO A 37 -6.67 -9.81 -5.37
CA PRO A 37 -5.59 -10.32 -4.55
C PRO A 37 -5.77 -11.82 -4.29
N VAL A 38 -4.66 -12.57 -4.22
CA VAL A 38 -4.67 -13.99 -3.86
C VAL A 38 -4.92 -14.20 -2.37
N ALA A 39 -4.53 -13.22 -1.55
CA ALA A 39 -4.80 -13.21 -0.12
C ALA A 39 -4.84 -11.77 0.37
N MET A 40 -5.75 -11.48 1.30
CA MET A 40 -5.85 -10.21 1.98
C MET A 40 -6.05 -10.46 3.47
N ILE A 41 -5.19 -9.88 4.28
CA ILE A 41 -5.26 -9.89 5.74
C ILE A 41 -5.38 -8.42 6.15
N THR A 42 -6.59 -8.03 6.55
CA THR A 42 -6.90 -6.65 6.95
C THR A 42 -6.45 -6.32 8.36
N ASN A 43 -6.35 -7.35 9.22
CA ASN A 43 -5.81 -7.23 10.56
C ASN A 43 -4.80 -8.34 10.81
N LEU A 44 -3.51 -8.01 10.70
CA LEU A 44 -2.41 -8.93 10.96
C LEU A 44 -2.33 -9.22 12.45
N THR A 45 -2.92 -10.33 12.85
CA THR A 45 -2.56 -11.02 14.09
C THR A 45 -1.52 -12.09 13.73
N GLY A 46 -0.30 -11.98 14.22
CA GLY A 46 0.82 -12.81 13.76
C GLY A 46 1.69 -13.35 14.89
N GLN A 47 2.62 -14.24 14.53
CA GLN A 47 3.56 -14.83 15.49
C GLN A 47 4.78 -13.92 15.64
N SER A 48 5.61 -13.84 14.61
CA SER A 48 6.83 -13.04 14.66
C SER A 48 7.47 -12.89 13.28
N THR A 49 8.31 -11.86 13.15
CA THR A 49 9.31 -11.73 12.11
C THR A 49 10.68 -12.03 12.71
N SER A 50 11.41 -12.97 12.12
CA SER A 50 12.75 -13.36 12.56
C SER A 50 13.79 -13.06 11.49
N VAL A 51 14.91 -12.47 11.88
CA VAL A 51 16.04 -12.16 11.02
C VAL A 51 17.22 -13.00 11.47
N LYS A 52 17.64 -13.94 10.62
CA LYS A 52 18.89 -14.66 10.82
C LYS A 52 20.04 -13.71 10.49
N LEU A 53 20.80 -13.32 11.51
CA LEU A 53 21.91 -12.40 11.35
C LEU A 53 23.03 -13.06 10.55
N ASP A 54 23.61 -12.30 9.63
CA ASP A 54 24.76 -12.72 8.84
C ASP A 54 26.01 -12.77 9.74
N SER A 55 26.83 -13.81 9.59
CA SER A 55 28.04 -13.97 10.40
C SER A 55 29.06 -12.86 10.17
N GLY A 56 29.12 -12.31 8.95
CA GLY A 56 29.96 -11.15 8.64
C GLY A 56 29.47 -9.89 9.35
N PHE A 57 28.16 -9.68 9.43
CA PHE A 57 27.58 -8.58 10.19
C PHE A 57 27.85 -8.71 11.70
N VAL A 58 27.60 -9.89 12.29
CA VAL A 58 27.89 -10.15 13.71
C VAL A 58 29.38 -9.98 14.00
N GLY A 59 30.24 -10.45 13.09
CA GLY A 59 31.69 -10.25 13.20
C GLY A 59 32.09 -8.78 13.16
N ALA A 60 31.49 -7.98 12.26
CA ALA A 60 31.74 -6.54 12.17
C ALA A 60 31.28 -5.80 13.43
N LEU A 61 30.11 -6.14 13.99
CA LEU A 61 29.65 -5.59 15.28
C LEU A 61 30.62 -5.94 16.41
N GLY A 62 31.08 -7.20 16.47
CA GLY A 62 32.07 -7.64 17.45
C GLY A 62 33.40 -6.87 17.35
N GLN A 63 33.91 -6.65 16.14
CA GLN A 63 35.11 -5.82 15.90
C GLN A 63 34.91 -4.36 16.31
N LEU A 64 33.69 -3.84 16.20
CA LEU A 64 33.34 -2.50 16.62
C LEU A 64 33.10 -2.35 18.12
N GLY A 65 33.07 -3.47 18.85
CA GLY A 65 32.68 -3.50 20.26
C GLY A 65 31.22 -3.09 20.47
N VAL A 66 30.38 -3.27 19.45
CA VAL A 66 28.94 -3.00 19.53
C VAL A 66 28.25 -4.31 19.86
N GLU A 67 27.63 -4.38 21.04
CA GLU A 67 26.89 -5.55 21.48
C GLU A 67 25.39 -5.34 21.21
N PRO A 68 24.78 -6.10 20.26
CA PRO A 68 23.36 -6.07 20.05
C PRO A 68 22.64 -6.88 21.14
N SER A 69 21.66 -6.26 21.79
CA SER A 69 20.77 -6.92 22.76
C SER A 69 19.32 -6.65 22.39
N PRO A 70 18.38 -7.56 22.71
CA PRO A 70 16.96 -7.31 22.48
C PRO A 70 16.45 -6.14 23.35
N GLU A 71 15.48 -5.40 22.83
CA GLU A 71 14.70 -4.42 23.59
C GLU A 71 13.21 -4.78 23.54
N GLY A 72 12.52 -4.58 24.68
CA GLY A 72 11.09 -4.83 24.80
C GLY A 72 10.73 -6.30 24.58
N SER A 73 9.82 -6.57 23.66
CA SER A 73 9.35 -7.94 23.37
C SER A 73 10.18 -8.70 22.32
N ALA A 74 11.23 -8.07 21.80
CA ALA A 74 12.18 -8.72 20.91
C ALA A 74 12.96 -9.84 21.62
N LYS A 75 13.39 -10.84 20.85
CA LYS A 75 14.24 -11.93 21.33
C LYS A 75 15.44 -12.09 20.42
N VAL A 76 16.64 -12.24 20.96
CA VAL A 76 17.85 -12.56 20.18
C VAL A 76 18.43 -13.85 20.73
N GLU A 77 18.32 -14.93 19.96
CA GLU A 77 18.78 -16.26 20.35
C GLU A 77 19.41 -16.97 19.14
N ASN A 78 20.49 -17.72 19.36
CA ASN A 78 21.15 -18.53 18.32
C ASN A 78 21.51 -17.75 17.03
N GLY A 79 21.86 -16.47 17.16
CA GLY A 79 22.17 -15.59 16.02
C GLY A 79 20.94 -15.19 15.18
N SER A 80 19.75 -15.29 15.74
CA SER A 80 18.48 -14.88 15.13
C SER A 80 17.77 -13.87 16.02
N ALA A 81 17.38 -12.72 15.45
CA ALA A 81 16.59 -11.71 16.12
C ALA A 81 15.12 -11.87 15.72
N SER A 82 14.23 -12.09 16.68
CA SER A 82 12.80 -12.31 16.48
C SER A 82 11.99 -11.18 17.12
N PHE A 83 11.03 -10.66 16.35
CA PHE A 83 10.20 -9.52 16.70
C PHE A 83 8.72 -9.95 16.59
N PRO A 84 7.96 -9.94 17.68
CA PRO A 84 6.52 -10.20 17.64
C PRO A 84 5.80 -9.21 16.72
N ILE A 85 4.83 -9.72 15.95
CA ILE A 85 3.98 -8.88 15.10
C ILE A 85 2.82 -8.36 15.94
N THR A 86 2.69 -7.04 16.07
CA THR A 86 1.64 -6.39 16.86
C THR A 86 0.43 -6.01 16.01
N GLY A 87 0.62 -5.78 14.71
CA GLY A 87 -0.45 -5.32 13.84
C GLY A 87 -0.06 -5.13 12.38
N GLY A 88 -0.93 -4.40 11.69
CA GLY A 88 -0.79 -4.05 10.28
C GLY A 88 -1.74 -4.81 9.35
N ASN A 89 -1.48 -4.71 8.05
CA ASN A 89 -2.24 -5.35 6.98
C ASN A 89 -1.31 -5.87 5.89
N VAL A 90 -1.66 -6.97 5.24
CA VAL A 90 -0.93 -7.48 4.07
C VAL A 90 -1.91 -7.90 2.98
N THR A 91 -1.61 -7.49 1.76
CA THR A 91 -2.28 -7.91 0.53
C THR A 91 -1.26 -8.56 -0.38
N VAL A 92 -1.57 -9.77 -0.85
CA VAL A 92 -0.72 -10.52 -1.78
C VAL A 92 -1.47 -10.67 -3.09
N TYR A 93 -0.81 -10.35 -4.19
CA TYR A 93 -1.24 -10.52 -5.57
C TYR A 93 -0.46 -11.65 -6.24
N LYS A 94 -0.89 -12.09 -7.42
CA LYS A 94 -0.07 -13.04 -8.18
C LYS A 94 1.20 -12.35 -8.68
N PRO A 95 2.37 -13.02 -8.61
CA PRO A 95 3.58 -12.52 -9.24
C PRO A 95 3.34 -12.18 -10.73
N GLY A 96 3.71 -10.96 -11.14
CA GLY A 96 3.54 -10.47 -12.51
C GLY A 96 2.21 -9.78 -12.81
N GLU A 97 1.19 -9.88 -11.94
CA GLU A 97 -0.07 -9.13 -12.09
C GLU A 97 0.04 -7.72 -11.46
N VAL A 98 0.71 -7.60 -10.32
CA VAL A 98 0.97 -6.32 -9.63
C VAL A 98 2.42 -6.34 -9.13
N ASN A 99 3.12 -5.21 -9.31
CA ASN A 99 4.44 -5.01 -8.74
C ASN A 99 4.41 -3.81 -7.78
N PRO A 100 4.77 -3.98 -6.49
CA PRO A 100 5.13 -5.23 -5.83
C PRO A 100 3.89 -6.11 -5.60
N TYR A 101 4.07 -7.43 -5.72
CA TYR A 101 2.98 -8.39 -5.53
C TYR A 101 2.64 -8.61 -4.05
N VAL A 102 3.47 -8.13 -3.11
CA VAL A 102 3.15 -8.05 -1.69
C VAL A 102 3.06 -6.58 -1.33
N GLN A 103 1.98 -6.17 -0.68
CA GLN A 103 1.72 -4.80 -0.27
C GLN A 103 1.16 -4.77 1.14
N GLY A 104 1.36 -3.66 1.85
CA GLY A 104 0.76 -3.47 3.17
C GLY A 104 1.69 -2.78 4.15
N LYS A 105 1.52 -3.09 5.43
CA LYS A 105 2.32 -2.60 6.55
C LYS A 105 2.32 -3.66 7.63
N ILE A 106 3.48 -3.96 8.20
CA ILE A 106 3.59 -4.90 9.33
C ILE A 106 4.21 -4.15 10.48
N GLU A 107 3.58 -4.22 11.65
CA GLU A 107 3.96 -3.47 12.85
C GLU A 107 4.51 -4.43 13.91
N HIS A 108 5.55 -3.96 14.62
CA HIS A 108 6.26 -4.68 15.68
C HIS A 108 6.47 -3.79 16.90
N ASP A 109 5.41 -3.07 17.30
CA ASP A 109 5.45 -2.07 18.37
C ASP A 109 5.95 -2.67 19.70
N GLY A 110 6.71 -1.89 20.46
CA GLY A 110 7.29 -2.35 21.73
C GLY A 110 8.37 -3.44 21.56
N SER A 111 8.89 -3.62 20.34
CA SER A 111 10.03 -4.50 20.05
C SER A 111 11.17 -3.69 19.46
N GLY A 112 12.41 -4.05 19.80
CA GLY A 112 13.58 -3.32 19.33
C GLY A 112 14.90 -4.05 19.52
N LEU A 113 15.98 -3.35 19.19
CA LEU A 113 17.36 -3.73 19.47
C LEU A 113 18.10 -2.58 20.13
N ASN A 114 18.86 -2.91 21.16
CA ASN A 114 19.84 -2.04 21.78
C ASN A 114 21.22 -2.36 21.19
N LEU A 115 21.88 -1.34 20.66
CA LEU A 115 23.26 -1.38 20.21
C LEU A 115 24.09 -0.61 21.23
N THR A 116 24.89 -1.32 22.02
CA THR A 116 25.69 -0.69 23.08
C THR A 116 27.17 -0.76 22.74
N LYS A 117 27.89 0.35 22.86
CA LYS A 117 29.34 0.47 22.68
C LYS A 117 29.92 1.35 23.79
N GLY A 118 30.56 0.72 24.77
CA GLY A 118 31.02 1.42 25.98
C GLY A 118 29.85 2.16 26.63
N ASP A 119 30.01 3.47 26.83
CA ASP A 119 28.97 4.32 27.46
C ASP A 119 27.87 4.78 26.48
N THR A 120 27.99 4.45 25.19
CA THR A 120 27.01 4.86 24.18
C THR A 120 25.99 3.76 23.95
N LYS A 121 24.70 4.06 24.16
CA LYS A 121 23.58 3.17 23.89
C LYS A 121 22.70 3.76 22.78
N VAL A 122 22.46 2.99 21.73
CA VAL A 122 21.47 3.32 20.70
C VAL A 122 20.35 2.29 20.74
N THR A 123 19.12 2.73 20.96
CA THR A 123 17.92 1.89 20.93
C THR A 123 17.19 2.15 19.62
N ILE A 124 16.99 1.10 18.84
CA ILE A 124 16.12 1.11 17.68
C ILE A 124 14.88 0.28 17.99
N SER A 125 13.69 0.85 17.87
CA SER A 125 12.44 0.23 18.34
C SER A 125 11.26 0.60 17.46
N ASP A 126 10.11 -0.01 17.74
CA ASP A 126 8.83 0.27 17.07
C ASP A 126 8.96 0.09 15.56
N PHE A 127 9.41 -1.11 15.17
CA PHE A 127 9.68 -1.41 13.77
C PHE A 127 8.40 -1.49 12.95
N VAL A 128 8.48 -0.94 11.75
CA VAL A 128 7.44 -0.98 10.74
C VAL A 128 8.04 -1.44 9.42
N ILE A 129 7.53 -2.54 8.90
CA ILE A 129 7.91 -3.09 7.59
C ILE A 129 6.89 -2.61 6.55
N ASP A 130 7.39 -1.95 5.51
CA ASP A 130 6.65 -1.61 4.30
C ASP A 130 7.17 -2.50 3.15
N PRO A 131 6.40 -3.52 2.71
CA PRO A 131 6.76 -4.36 1.57
C PRO A 131 6.47 -3.71 0.19
N GLY A 132 6.17 -2.40 0.15
CA GLY A 132 5.96 -1.62 -1.06
C GLY A 132 7.17 -1.56 -2.01
N ASP A 133 7.14 -0.62 -2.96
CA ASP A 133 8.25 -0.41 -3.90
C ASP A 133 8.75 1.04 -3.80
N PRO A 134 9.90 1.27 -3.13
CA PRO A 134 10.83 0.27 -2.58
C PRO A 134 10.37 -0.33 -1.25
N ALA A 135 10.75 -1.59 -0.97
CA ALA A 135 10.46 -2.23 0.30
C ALA A 135 11.50 -1.84 1.36
N PHE A 136 11.06 -1.45 2.55
CA PHE A 136 11.96 -1.00 3.62
C PHE A 136 11.41 -1.29 5.02
N LEU A 137 12.30 -1.23 6.00
CA LEU A 137 11.98 -1.27 7.42
C LEU A 137 12.36 0.07 8.05
N SER A 138 11.40 0.66 8.76
CA SER A 138 11.58 1.91 9.50
C SER A 138 11.34 1.69 10.99
N GLY A 139 11.87 2.58 11.83
CA GLY A 139 11.64 2.52 13.26
C GLY A 139 12.13 3.77 13.97
N LYS A 140 11.80 3.85 15.25
CA LYS A 140 12.24 4.88 16.17
C LYS A 140 13.69 4.66 16.56
N VAL A 141 14.47 5.74 16.62
CA VAL A 141 15.89 5.70 17.00
C VAL A 141 16.11 6.62 18.20
N GLU A 142 16.68 6.08 19.26
CA GLU A 142 17.03 6.80 20.46
C GLU A 142 18.52 6.63 20.75
N ALA A 143 19.23 7.72 21.00
CA ALA A 143 20.64 7.70 21.41
C ALA A 143 20.74 8.21 22.85
N ASN A 144 21.26 7.36 23.75
CA ASN A 144 21.40 7.64 25.18
C ASN A 144 20.08 8.12 25.82
N GLY A 145 18.96 7.50 25.44
CA GLY A 145 17.61 7.82 25.93
C GLY A 145 17.01 9.12 25.38
N LYS A 146 17.62 9.72 24.35
CA LYS A 146 17.04 10.86 23.60
C LYS A 146 16.62 10.39 22.23
N VAL A 147 15.38 10.70 21.84
CA VAL A 147 14.90 10.45 20.48
C VAL A 147 15.74 11.22 19.47
N ALA A 148 16.44 10.49 18.61
CA ALA A 148 17.19 11.02 17.48
C ALA A 148 16.30 11.10 16.22
N ALA A 149 15.39 10.13 16.06
CA ALA A 149 14.40 10.11 14.99
C ALA A 149 13.16 9.31 15.43
N GLU A 150 11.97 9.86 15.18
CA GLU A 150 10.70 9.17 15.48
C GLU A 150 10.43 8.01 14.50
N SER A 151 10.83 8.18 13.24
CA SER A 151 10.70 7.16 12.20
C SER A 151 11.80 7.38 11.16
N LEU A 152 12.88 6.61 11.28
CA LEU A 152 13.98 6.60 10.32
C LEU A 152 13.91 5.32 9.49
N LYS A 153 14.21 5.40 8.19
CA LYS A 153 14.43 4.22 7.35
C LYS A 153 15.73 3.54 7.77
N LEU A 154 15.62 2.39 8.44
CA LEU A 154 16.76 1.67 9.00
C LEU A 154 17.35 0.65 8.03
N PHE A 155 16.48 -0.09 7.34
CA PHE A 155 16.91 -1.17 6.46
C PHE A 155 16.16 -1.14 5.13
N ASP A 156 16.87 -1.48 4.07
CA ASP A 156 16.31 -1.82 2.78
C ASP A 156 16.00 -3.31 2.73
N LEU A 157 14.85 -3.66 2.16
CA LEU A 157 14.38 -5.03 2.05
C LEU A 157 14.38 -5.46 0.59
N ASN A 158 15.04 -6.58 0.30
CA ASN A 158 15.08 -7.14 -1.05
C ASN A 158 14.36 -8.49 -1.09
N GLY A 159 13.21 -8.50 -1.74
CA GLY A 159 12.38 -9.68 -1.94
C GLY A 159 12.75 -10.55 -3.15
N SER A 160 13.80 -10.21 -3.92
CA SER A 160 14.18 -10.97 -5.13
C SER A 160 14.58 -12.41 -4.84
N THR A 161 14.96 -12.70 -3.60
CA THR A 161 15.37 -14.03 -3.11
C THR A 161 14.27 -14.75 -2.33
N LEU A 162 13.03 -14.24 -2.37
CA LEU A 162 11.90 -14.84 -1.68
C LEU A 162 11.62 -16.25 -2.19
N LYS A 163 11.47 -17.18 -1.25
CA LYS A 163 10.91 -18.49 -1.51
C LYS A 163 9.40 -18.38 -1.70
N PRO A 164 8.77 -19.35 -2.38
CA PRO A 164 7.31 -19.44 -2.41
C PRO A 164 6.73 -19.42 -1.00
N ILE A 165 5.61 -18.71 -0.82
CA ILE A 165 4.90 -18.66 0.46
C ILE A 165 4.50 -20.08 0.85
N MET A 166 4.87 -20.49 2.06
CA MET A 166 4.45 -21.77 2.63
C MET A 166 3.22 -21.54 3.48
N VAL A 167 2.10 -22.14 3.11
CA VAL A 167 0.87 -22.12 3.90
C VAL A 167 0.76 -23.42 4.67
N ASP A 168 0.72 -23.32 5.99
CA ASP A 168 0.39 -24.42 6.87
C ASP A 168 -1.07 -24.31 7.30
N SER A 169 -1.94 -25.04 6.59
CA SER A 169 -3.37 -25.05 6.87
C SER A 169 -3.71 -25.72 8.22
N ALA A 170 -2.84 -26.57 8.76
CA ALA A 170 -3.07 -27.23 10.05
C ALA A 170 -2.74 -26.29 11.21
N ALA A 171 -1.65 -25.53 11.09
CA ALA A 171 -1.28 -24.49 12.05
C ALA A 171 -2.06 -23.18 11.85
N GLY A 172 -2.69 -22.97 10.69
CA GLY A 172 -3.36 -21.72 10.35
C GLY A 172 -2.38 -20.57 10.14
N THR A 173 -1.20 -20.84 9.57
CA THR A 173 -0.12 -19.87 9.38
C THR A 173 0.38 -19.83 7.94
N ALA A 174 0.99 -18.70 7.57
CA ALA A 174 1.73 -18.53 6.32
C ALA A 174 3.14 -18.03 6.66
N THR A 175 4.13 -18.65 6.03
CA THR A 175 5.54 -18.33 6.19
C THR A 175 6.12 -17.80 4.90
N LEU A 176 6.76 -16.64 4.99
CA LEU A 176 7.53 -16.03 3.91
C LEU A 176 8.99 -15.92 4.34
N THR A 177 9.89 -16.56 3.58
CA THR A 177 11.32 -16.60 3.89
C THR A 177 12.13 -16.14 2.70
N GLY A 178 13.23 -15.43 2.96
CA GLY A 178 14.24 -15.12 1.96
C GLY A 178 14.36 -13.65 1.63
N THR A 179 13.73 -12.76 2.41
CA THR A 179 13.94 -11.31 2.24
C THR A 179 15.34 -10.98 2.75
N THR A 180 16.20 -10.46 1.87
CA THR A 180 17.51 -9.98 2.26
C THR A 180 17.35 -8.61 2.91
N VAL A 181 17.92 -8.42 4.11
CA VAL A 181 17.88 -7.17 4.87
C VAL A 181 19.24 -6.50 4.78
N THR A 182 19.28 -5.26 4.28
CA THR A 182 20.51 -4.48 4.16
C THR A 182 20.41 -3.16 4.90
N LEU A 183 21.50 -2.70 5.52
CA LEU A 183 21.55 -1.41 6.22
C LEU A 183 21.34 -0.25 5.24
N SER A 184 20.44 0.69 5.55
CA SER A 184 20.28 1.89 4.73
C SER A 184 21.50 2.81 4.88
N SER A 185 21.82 3.57 3.83
CA SER A 185 22.93 4.55 3.89
C SER A 185 22.71 5.62 4.97
N GLU A 186 21.47 6.06 5.15
CA GLU A 186 21.08 7.06 6.15
C GLU A 186 21.25 6.53 7.57
N ALA A 187 20.81 5.30 7.82
CA ALA A 187 20.99 4.66 9.12
C ALA A 187 22.47 4.36 9.41
N ALA A 188 23.23 3.92 8.41
CA ALA A 188 24.68 3.73 8.55
C ALA A 188 25.37 5.03 8.96
N GLN A 189 25.04 6.15 8.31
CA GLN A 189 25.58 7.47 8.65
C GLN A 189 25.18 7.92 10.06
N ALA A 190 23.91 7.74 10.44
CA ALA A 190 23.43 8.09 11.78
C ALA A 190 24.17 7.27 12.86
N LEU A 191 24.25 5.95 12.69
CA LEU A 191 24.94 5.06 13.63
C LEU A 191 26.43 5.36 13.70
N ASN A 192 27.09 5.59 12.56
CA ASN A 192 28.49 6.00 12.49
C ASN A 192 28.75 7.32 13.23
N GLY A 193 27.84 8.29 13.07
CA GLY A 193 27.91 9.58 13.75
C GLY A 193 27.81 9.46 15.28
N VAL A 194 26.98 8.52 15.77
CA VAL A 194 26.80 8.24 17.20
C VAL A 194 27.97 7.43 17.76
N PHE A 195 28.37 6.35 17.10
CA PHE A 195 29.44 5.45 17.55
C PHE A 195 30.86 5.92 17.20
N LYS A 196 30.98 7.08 16.54
CA LYS A 196 32.24 7.67 16.05
C LYS A 196 33.08 6.64 15.28
N THR A 197 32.46 6.03 14.27
CA THR A 197 33.09 5.01 13.42
C THR A 197 32.68 5.20 11.97
N ASP A 198 33.42 4.62 11.04
CA ASP A 198 33.09 4.58 9.61
C ASP A 198 32.88 3.14 9.11
N ALA A 199 32.82 2.17 10.02
CA ALA A 199 32.78 0.76 9.67
C ALA A 199 31.42 0.29 9.14
N LEU A 200 30.32 0.93 9.56
CA LEU A 200 29.00 0.59 9.04
C LEU A 200 28.83 1.25 7.68
N LYS A 201 28.53 0.45 6.65
CA LYS A 201 28.29 0.96 5.28
C LYS A 201 26.84 0.71 4.90
N GLY A 202 26.26 1.65 4.15
CA GLY A 202 24.99 1.40 3.48
C GLY A 202 25.12 0.21 2.53
N GLY A 203 24.07 -0.60 2.43
CA GLY A 203 24.07 -1.84 1.66
C GLY A 203 24.72 -3.04 2.35
N THR A 204 25.26 -2.90 3.57
CA THR A 204 25.76 -4.04 4.34
C THR A 204 24.61 -5.02 4.62
N THR A 205 24.76 -6.26 4.19
CA THR A 205 23.82 -7.34 4.50
C THR A 205 23.81 -7.61 6.00
N ILE A 206 22.64 -7.43 6.61
CA ILE A 206 22.40 -7.69 8.03
C ILE A 206 22.00 -9.15 8.23
N GLY A 207 21.22 -9.69 7.30
CA GLY A 207 20.70 -11.04 7.42
C GLY A 207 19.56 -11.36 6.47
N ILE A 208 18.92 -12.50 6.73
CA ILE A 208 17.78 -13.01 5.97
C ILE A 208 16.56 -13.05 6.89
N ALA A 209 15.49 -12.37 6.48
CA ALA A 209 14.24 -12.34 7.21
C ALA A 209 13.30 -13.50 6.84
N THR A 210 12.56 -13.95 7.85
CA THR A 210 11.45 -14.89 7.79
C THR A 210 10.28 -14.28 8.54
N ILE A 211 9.14 -14.17 7.89
CA ILE A 211 7.91 -13.62 8.44
C ILE A 211 6.90 -14.75 8.58
N VAL A 212 6.33 -14.92 9.77
CA VAL A 212 5.26 -15.89 10.04
C VAL A 212 4.01 -15.14 10.51
N VAL A 213 2.94 -15.24 9.72
CA VAL A 213 1.64 -14.61 9.99
C VAL A 213 0.57 -15.67 10.17
N ASN A 214 -0.50 -15.36 10.92
CA ASN A 214 -1.67 -16.24 10.94
C ASN A 214 -2.50 -15.99 9.67
N THR A 215 -2.96 -17.05 9.01
CA THR A 215 -3.80 -16.97 7.81
C THR A 215 -5.27 -16.75 8.14
N LYS A 216 -5.66 -17.00 9.38
CA LYS A 216 -6.94 -16.56 9.93
C LYS A 216 -6.74 -15.15 10.46
N SER A 217 -7.27 -14.17 9.74
CA SER A 217 -7.48 -12.83 10.30
C SER A 217 -8.34 -13.00 11.56
N GLY A 218 -8.03 -12.31 12.67
CA GLY A 218 -8.99 -12.21 13.77
C GLY A 218 -10.37 -11.82 13.20
N ASP A 219 -11.38 -12.66 13.43
CA ASP A 219 -12.63 -12.74 12.66
C ASP A 219 -13.20 -11.39 12.18
N MET A 220 -13.43 -11.28 10.86
CA MET A 220 -14.74 -10.82 10.39
C MET A 220 -15.20 -11.75 9.26
N PRO A 221 -16.42 -12.35 9.38
CA PRO A 221 -16.98 -13.14 8.32
C PRO A 221 -17.19 -12.22 7.12
N MET A 222 -16.58 -12.55 5.99
CA MET A 222 -17.11 -12.07 4.71
C MET A 222 -18.57 -12.54 4.68
N PRO A 223 -19.59 -11.66 4.58
CA PRO A 223 -20.88 -12.12 4.14
C PRO A 223 -20.63 -12.74 2.77
N SER A 224 -20.65 -14.07 2.71
CA SER A 224 -20.78 -14.78 1.46
C SER A 224 -22.11 -14.30 0.87
N GLY A 225 -22.04 -13.28 0.03
CA GLY A 225 -23.11 -12.93 -0.88
C GLY A 225 -23.30 -14.11 -1.81
N GLY A 226 -23.97 -15.16 -1.34
CA GLY A 226 -24.81 -15.94 -2.20
C GLY A 226 -25.74 -14.92 -2.83
N VAL A 227 -25.66 -14.74 -4.14
CA VAL A 227 -26.82 -14.22 -4.85
C VAL A 227 -27.89 -15.28 -4.65
N ASP A 228 -28.73 -15.07 -3.64
CA ASP A 228 -30.06 -15.65 -3.63
C ASP A 228 -30.69 -15.11 -4.91
N THR A 229 -30.63 -15.89 -5.98
CA THR A 229 -31.56 -15.74 -7.10
C THR A 229 -32.94 -16.18 -6.59
N GLY A 230 -33.45 -15.40 -5.64
CA GLY A 230 -34.82 -15.42 -5.16
C GLY A 230 -35.71 -14.88 -6.27
N GLY A 231 -35.89 -15.70 -7.31
CA GLY A 231 -37.01 -15.57 -8.21
C GLY A 231 -38.29 -15.78 -7.40
N GLY A 232 -38.97 -14.70 -7.08
CA GLY A 232 -40.21 -14.78 -6.31
C GLY A 232 -40.75 -13.42 -5.91
N SER A 233 -41.19 -12.61 -6.88
CA SER A 233 -42.16 -11.54 -6.64
C SER A 233 -42.83 -11.11 -7.95
N THR A 234 -43.70 -11.96 -8.49
CA THR A 234 -44.88 -11.49 -9.21
C THR A 234 -46.05 -12.40 -8.85
N SER A 235 -46.93 -11.94 -7.96
CA SER A 235 -48.37 -12.24 -7.96
C SER A 235 -48.96 -11.70 -6.66
N GLY A 236 -49.73 -10.62 -6.73
CA GLY A 236 -50.50 -10.16 -5.58
C GLY A 236 -50.95 -8.71 -5.68
N THR A 237 -51.75 -8.37 -6.68
CA THR A 237 -52.69 -7.23 -6.53
C THR A 237 -53.89 -7.42 -7.44
N GLU A 238 -54.80 -8.28 -7.03
CA GLU A 238 -56.23 -8.00 -7.21
C GLU A 238 -56.77 -7.81 -5.80
N ASP A 239 -56.99 -6.55 -5.40
CA ASP A 239 -58.10 -6.32 -4.48
C ASP A 239 -58.69 -4.93 -4.69
N THR A 240 -60.01 -4.92 -4.60
CA THR A 240 -60.92 -3.90 -5.11
C THR A 240 -61.51 -3.19 -3.90
N GLY A 241 -61.42 -1.86 -3.83
CA GLY A 241 -62.12 -1.06 -2.80
C GLY A 241 -61.36 0.22 -2.41
N LEU A 242 -61.71 1.38 -2.97
CA LEU A 242 -62.60 2.41 -2.37
C LEU A 242 -62.01 2.98 -1.05
N ILE A 243 -61.49 4.22 -1.02
CA ILE A 243 -62.17 5.48 -0.62
C ILE A 243 -61.14 6.62 -0.91
N VAL A 244 -61.34 7.52 -1.88
CA VAL A 244 -62.02 8.85 -1.85
C VAL A 244 -61.46 9.87 -0.82
N ALA A 245 -61.06 11.03 -1.38
CA ALA A 245 -60.98 12.40 -0.83
C ALA A 245 -59.58 12.98 -0.52
N GLY A 246 -59.21 14.00 -1.30
CA GLY A 246 -58.07 14.89 -1.04
C GLY A 246 -57.74 15.78 -2.25
N ALA A 247 -58.65 16.71 -2.59
CA ALA A 247 -58.52 17.66 -3.70
C ALA A 247 -57.75 18.94 -3.33
N LEU A 248 -57.40 19.72 -4.37
CA LEU A 248 -56.98 21.15 -4.41
C LEU A 248 -55.47 21.37 -4.16
N LEU A 249 -54.68 22.18 -4.90
CA LEU A 249 -54.89 23.30 -5.82
C LEU A 249 -53.56 23.57 -6.57
N LEU A 250 -53.54 23.75 -7.89
CA LEU A 250 -52.43 24.42 -8.59
C LEU A 250 -52.99 25.43 -9.61
N LEU A 251 -52.96 26.70 -9.20
CA LEU A 251 -53.27 27.89 -10.00
C LEU A 251 -51.98 28.67 -10.32
N GLY A 252 -51.94 29.27 -11.51
CA GLY A 252 -51.00 30.35 -11.90
C GLY A 252 -50.09 29.93 -13.07
N ALA A 253 -50.45 30.09 -14.35
CA ALA A 253 -50.64 31.33 -15.12
C ALA A 253 -49.41 32.27 -15.11
N GLY A 254 -48.70 32.31 -16.25
CA GLY A 254 -47.55 33.20 -16.45
C GLY A 254 -47.02 33.15 -17.88
N THR A 255 -47.81 33.64 -18.83
CA THR A 255 -47.38 33.94 -20.21
C THR A 255 -46.60 35.25 -20.23
N VAL A 256 -45.37 35.24 -20.76
CA VAL A 256 -44.70 36.46 -21.25
C VAL A 256 -44.16 36.19 -22.65
N VAL A 257 -44.72 36.95 -23.59
CA VAL A 257 -44.37 37.04 -25.01
C VAL A 257 -43.45 38.26 -25.19
N VAL A 258 -42.86 38.37 -26.40
CA VAL A 258 -42.19 39.53 -27.04
C VAL A 258 -40.73 39.71 -26.59
N VAL A 259 -39.70 39.97 -27.42
CA VAL A 259 -39.62 40.71 -28.69
C VAL A 259 -38.40 40.25 -29.51
N ALA A 260 -38.60 40.09 -30.82
CA ALA A 260 -37.55 39.93 -31.82
C ALA A 260 -36.80 41.25 -32.07
N ARG A 261 -35.46 41.20 -32.15
CA ARG A 261 -34.66 42.23 -32.85
C ARG A 261 -33.79 41.58 -33.93
N ARG A 262 -34.28 41.65 -35.17
CA ARG A 262 -33.48 41.56 -36.40
C ARG A 262 -32.90 42.94 -36.72
N ARG A 263 -31.57 43.04 -36.86
CA ARG A 263 -30.82 43.91 -37.81
C ARG A 263 -29.48 43.18 -38.06
N ARG A 264 -29.25 42.48 -39.18
CA ARG A 264 -28.98 42.88 -40.58
C ARG A 264 -27.66 43.67 -40.76
N ALA A 265 -26.82 43.11 -41.65
CA ALA A 265 -25.68 43.67 -42.39
C ALA A 265 -24.36 43.91 -41.61
N GLY A 266 -23.18 43.57 -42.13
CA GLY A 266 -22.83 43.25 -43.52
C GLY A 266 -21.49 42.49 -43.66
N GLN A 267 -21.36 41.89 -44.84
CA GLN A 267 -20.14 41.35 -45.41
C GLN A 267 -19.29 42.48 -46.01
N SER A 268 -17.96 42.38 -45.89
CA SER A 268 -16.99 42.46 -46.99
C SER A 268 -15.58 42.22 -46.44
#